data_AF-A0A4R4TH62-F1
#
_entry.id   AF-A0A4R4TH62-F1
#
_cell.length_a   1.000
_cell.length_b   1.000
_cell.length_c   1.000
_cell.angle_alpha   90.00
_cell.angle_beta   90.00
_cell.angle_gamma   90.00
#
_symmetry.space_group_name_H-M   'P 1'
#
loop_
_entity.id
_entity.type
_entity.pdbx_description
1 polymer ?
#
loop_
_entity_poly.entity_id
_entity_poly.type
_entity_poly.pdbx_seq_one_letter_code
_entity_poly.pdbx_strand_id
1 'polypeptide(L)'
;METARANNRQGLPLGGAYLRYADEQMQQTLLVAAADLYELETDRFQHDITEARAWPWLALAAGGLALVVLAWAQRRHYLRTNRLLSPGLMAATATATLLLLWLGGSHWLARAALDDADGGAARSLSSLNGAWTEALRARGDENITLVARGADNASEESFQARLETLIGPDPESPGGLLGDAAARAAGDSDGEAPIQRAIEATREWAARHAAGRERELAGDYDGAVEQVIGGRGSTREMFDRVNTSLAEAVAHEQEQFEAAGRRARSRLDGLAVGAVGLGALGVAGTALGIGRRLSEYR
;
A
#
# COMPACT_ATOMS: atom_id res chain seq x y z
N MET A 1 -17.31 14.59 40.37
CA MET A 1 -16.69 15.77 39.75
C MET A 1 -15.98 16.67 40.79
N GLU A 2 -16.54 16.88 41.98
CA GLU A 2 -15.87 17.64 43.08
C GLU A 2 -14.70 16.88 43.75
N THR A 3 -14.78 15.56 43.86
CA THR A 3 -13.75 14.70 44.48
C THR A 3 -12.42 14.69 43.69
N ALA A 4 -12.49 14.81 42.36
CA ALA A 4 -11.30 14.88 41.50
C ALA A 4 -10.55 16.22 41.66
N ARG A 5 -11.27 17.33 41.89
CA ARG A 5 -10.69 18.65 42.17
C ARG A 5 -10.11 18.75 43.58
N ALA A 6 -10.73 18.06 44.55
CA ALA A 6 -10.22 17.98 45.93
C ALA A 6 -8.89 17.21 46.02
N ASN A 7 -8.71 16.13 45.26
CA ASN A 7 -7.46 15.37 45.22
C ASN A 7 -6.32 16.12 44.51
N ASN A 8 -6.61 16.92 43.48
CA ASN A 8 -5.59 17.70 42.78
C ASN A 8 -4.94 18.80 43.66
N ARG A 9 -5.61 19.21 44.75
CA ARG A 9 -5.06 20.16 45.74
C ARG A 9 -4.15 19.50 46.79
N GLN A 10 -4.15 18.16 46.90
CA GLN A 10 -3.38 17.43 47.91
C GLN A 10 -2.04 16.89 47.38
N GLY A 11 -1.66 17.22 46.13
CA GLY A 11 -0.35 16.85 45.56
C GLY A 11 -0.17 15.35 45.28
N LEU A 12 -1.25 14.57 45.25
CA LEU A 12 -1.19 13.13 44.94
C LEU A 12 -1.48 12.91 43.44
N PRO A 13 -0.49 12.45 42.64
CA PRO A 13 -0.57 12.35 41.17
C PRO A 13 -1.41 11.15 40.70
N LEU A 14 -2.63 11.02 41.22
CA LEU A 14 -3.53 9.91 40.86
C LEU A 14 -4.17 10.14 39.48
N GLY A 15 -4.53 11.38 39.13
CA GLY A 15 -5.09 11.71 37.82
C GLY A 15 -4.12 11.49 36.65
N GLY A 16 -2.86 11.92 36.80
CA GLY A 16 -1.83 11.72 35.79
C GLY A 16 -1.37 10.26 35.66
N ALA A 17 -1.44 9.46 36.73
CA ALA A 17 -1.14 8.03 36.66
C ALA A 17 -2.19 7.25 35.86
N TYR A 18 -3.48 7.54 36.03
CA TYR A 18 -4.54 6.89 35.24
C TYR A 18 -4.51 7.30 33.76
N LEU A 19 -4.23 8.57 33.44
CA LEU A 19 -4.07 9.02 32.06
C LEU A 19 -2.84 8.39 31.40
N ARG A 20 -1.70 8.30 32.09
CA ARG A 20 -0.51 7.60 31.58
C ARG A 20 -0.76 6.12 31.35
N TYR A 21 -1.47 5.45 32.27
CA TYR A 21 -1.83 4.04 32.08
C TYR A 21 -2.79 3.83 30.90
N ALA A 22 -3.77 4.73 30.73
CA ALA A 22 -4.70 4.66 29.60
C ALA A 22 -4.01 4.96 28.26
N ASP A 23 -3.10 5.93 28.24
CA ASP A 23 -2.26 6.24 27.07
C ASP A 23 -1.31 5.08 26.76
N GLU A 24 -0.68 4.48 27.76
CA GLU A 24 0.16 3.29 27.61
C GLU A 24 -0.64 2.12 27.01
N GLN A 25 -1.87 1.87 27.47
CA GLN A 25 -2.75 0.85 26.88
C GLN A 25 -3.19 1.18 25.44
N MET A 26 -3.47 2.46 25.14
CA MET A 26 -3.78 2.88 23.77
C MET A 26 -2.58 2.69 22.83
N GLN A 27 -1.39 3.09 23.27
CA GLN A 27 -0.15 3.00 22.50
C GLN A 27 0.36 1.57 22.32
N GLN A 28 0.30 0.74 23.38
CA GLN A 28 0.84 -0.62 23.38
C GLN A 28 -0.16 -1.68 22.91
N THR A 29 -1.47 -1.42 22.97
CA THR A 29 -2.49 -2.44 22.64
C THR A 29 -3.31 -2.06 21.43
N LEU A 30 -3.91 -0.86 21.38
CA LEU A 30 -4.83 -0.50 20.28
C LEU A 30 -4.09 -0.13 19.00
N LEU A 31 -3.05 0.72 19.09
CA LEU A 31 -2.25 1.11 17.91
C LEU A 31 -1.41 -0.05 17.39
N VAL A 32 -0.88 -0.90 18.28
CA VAL A 32 -0.18 -2.14 17.89
C VAL A 32 -1.13 -3.14 17.25
N ALA A 33 -2.33 -3.37 17.80
CA ALA A 33 -3.29 -4.28 17.17
C ALA A 33 -3.78 -3.79 15.80
N ALA A 34 -3.91 -2.47 15.60
CA ALA A 34 -4.22 -1.90 14.29
C ALA A 34 -3.06 -2.07 13.29
N ALA A 35 -1.83 -1.90 13.76
CA ALA A 35 -0.62 -2.16 12.97
C ALA A 35 -0.47 -3.65 12.63
N ASP A 36 -0.66 -4.56 13.58
CA ASP A 36 -0.60 -6.01 13.41
C ASP A 36 -1.69 -6.50 12.43
N LEU A 37 -2.91 -5.93 12.51
CA LEU A 37 -3.98 -6.25 11.56
C LEU A 37 -3.62 -5.80 10.14
N TYR A 38 -3.05 -4.60 10.01
CA TYR A 38 -2.57 -4.09 8.72
C TYR A 38 -1.40 -4.95 8.18
N GLU A 39 -0.49 -5.39 9.04
CA GLU A 39 0.63 -6.24 8.68
C GLU A 39 0.15 -7.65 8.26
N LEU A 40 -0.85 -8.23 8.94
CA LEU A 40 -1.49 -9.49 8.57
C LEU A 40 -2.23 -9.42 7.22
N GLU A 41 -2.96 -8.33 6.98
CA GLU A 41 -3.64 -8.09 5.70
C GLU A 41 -2.60 -7.94 4.57
N THR A 42 -1.49 -7.25 4.86
CA THR A 42 -0.38 -7.06 3.92
C THR A 42 0.37 -8.36 3.64
N ASP A 43 0.68 -9.17 4.65
CA ASP A 43 1.40 -10.44 4.50
C ASP A 43 0.60 -11.47 3.71
N ARG A 44 -0.70 -11.55 3.97
CA ARG A 44 -1.60 -12.45 3.24
C ARG A 44 -1.72 -12.04 1.76
N PHE A 45 -1.78 -10.73 1.51
CA PHE A 45 -1.76 -10.16 0.16
C PHE A 45 -0.41 -10.40 -0.55
N GLN A 46 0.71 -10.27 0.17
CA GLN A 46 2.06 -10.57 -0.36
C GLN A 46 2.22 -12.04 -0.73
N HIS A 47 1.65 -12.98 0.04
CA HIS A 47 1.69 -14.41 -0.25
C HIS A 47 0.92 -14.76 -1.54
N ASP A 48 -0.30 -14.25 -1.69
CA ASP A 48 -1.12 -14.46 -2.90
C ASP A 48 -0.46 -13.84 -4.14
N ILE A 49 0.24 -12.71 -3.98
CA ILE A 49 1.02 -12.10 -5.07
C ILE A 49 2.27 -12.92 -5.41
N THR A 50 2.98 -13.49 -4.42
CA THR A 50 4.17 -14.29 -4.71
C THR A 50 3.81 -15.55 -5.49
N GLU A 51 2.69 -16.18 -5.18
CA GLU A 51 2.17 -17.32 -5.93
C GLU A 51 1.71 -16.91 -7.35
N ALA A 52 1.03 -15.77 -7.50
CA ALA A 52 0.64 -15.22 -8.80
C ALA A 52 1.83 -14.74 -9.67
N ARG A 53 2.94 -14.34 -9.05
CA ARG A 53 4.20 -13.93 -9.71
C ARG A 53 5.05 -15.09 -10.21
N ALA A 54 4.81 -16.31 -9.74
CA ALA A 54 5.55 -17.48 -10.19
C ALA A 54 5.38 -17.62 -11.71
N TRP A 55 6.50 -17.56 -12.44
CA TRP A 55 6.47 -17.71 -13.88
C TRP A 55 5.88 -19.09 -14.20
N PRO A 56 4.89 -19.21 -15.11
CA PRO A 56 4.22 -20.48 -15.39
C PRO A 56 5.12 -21.37 -16.25
N TRP A 57 6.28 -21.72 -15.72
CA TRP A 57 7.32 -22.52 -16.37
C TRP A 57 6.76 -23.85 -16.83
N LEU A 58 5.87 -24.47 -16.05
CA LEU A 58 5.19 -25.71 -16.43
C LEU A 58 4.30 -25.52 -17.66
N ALA A 59 3.54 -24.44 -17.74
CA ALA A 59 2.66 -24.16 -18.88
C ALA A 59 3.48 -23.79 -20.13
N LEU A 60 4.55 -23.01 -19.99
CA LEU A 60 5.45 -22.67 -21.09
C LEU A 60 6.24 -23.89 -21.57
N ALA A 61 6.72 -24.74 -20.66
CA ALA A 61 7.40 -25.98 -20.99
C ALA A 61 6.46 -26.95 -21.72
N ALA A 62 5.20 -27.08 -21.27
CA ALA A 62 4.19 -27.89 -21.95
C ALA A 62 3.87 -27.35 -23.36
N GLY A 63 3.70 -26.04 -23.52
CA GLY A 63 3.48 -25.39 -24.81
C GLY A 63 4.68 -25.55 -25.76
N GLY A 64 5.89 -25.36 -25.24
CA GLY A 64 7.13 -25.60 -25.99
C GLY A 64 7.28 -27.06 -26.41
N LEU A 65 6.97 -28.00 -25.51
CA LEU A 65 6.98 -29.44 -25.81
C LEU A 65 5.97 -29.78 -26.92
N ALA A 66 4.77 -29.19 -26.88
CA ALA A 66 3.77 -29.37 -27.93
C ALA A 66 4.25 -28.88 -29.30
N LEU A 67 4.94 -27.73 -29.36
CA LEU A 67 5.58 -27.25 -30.59
C LEU A 67 6.66 -28.20 -31.10
N VAL A 68 7.51 -28.73 -30.21
CA VAL A 68 8.56 -29.70 -30.56
C VAL A 68 7.95 -30.97 -31.15
N VAL A 69 6.87 -31.49 -30.54
CA VAL A 69 6.16 -32.67 -31.03
C VAL A 69 5.53 -32.41 -32.41
N LEU A 70 4.91 -31.24 -32.61
CA LEU A 70 4.35 -30.84 -33.91
C LEU A 70 5.43 -30.70 -34.99
N ALA A 71 6.54 -30.03 -34.69
CA ALA A 71 7.67 -29.88 -35.61
C ALA A 71 8.30 -31.23 -35.96
N TRP A 72 8.41 -32.14 -34.98
CA TRP A 72 8.89 -33.50 -35.20
C TRP A 72 7.96 -34.31 -36.10
N ALA A 73 6.64 -34.22 -35.88
CA ALA A 73 5.63 -34.86 -36.72
C ALA A 73 5.68 -34.33 -38.15
N GLN A 74 5.82 -33.00 -38.33
CA GLN A 74 6.00 -32.35 -39.64
C GLN A 74 7.26 -32.85 -40.34
N ARG A 75 8.41 -32.87 -39.64
CA ARG A 75 9.69 -33.33 -40.18
C ARG A 75 9.65 -34.79 -40.57
N ARG A 76 9.03 -35.65 -39.76
CA ARG A 76 8.88 -37.08 -40.06
C ARG A 76 8.00 -37.33 -41.29
N HIS A 77 6.91 -36.59 -41.44
CA HIS A 77 6.08 -36.66 -42.65
C HIS A 77 6.80 -36.11 -43.88
N TYR A 78 7.53 -35.01 -43.75
CA TYR A 78 8.31 -34.45 -44.85
C TYR A 78 9.37 -35.45 -45.35
N LEU A 79 10.16 -36.04 -44.43
CA LEU A 79 11.22 -36.99 -44.76
C LEU A 79 10.71 -38.33 -45.31
N ARG A 80 9.49 -38.77 -44.93
CA ARG A 80 8.94 -40.04 -45.44
C ARG A 80 8.14 -39.93 -46.73
N THR A 81 7.55 -38.77 -47.00
CA THR A 81 6.59 -38.65 -48.12
C THR A 81 6.94 -37.56 -49.14
N ASN A 82 7.98 -36.75 -48.93
CA ASN A 82 8.48 -35.72 -49.85
C ASN A 82 7.40 -34.76 -50.42
N ARG A 83 6.23 -34.66 -49.76
CA ARG A 83 5.12 -33.79 -50.12
C ARG A 83 5.15 -32.53 -49.26
N LEU A 84 5.04 -31.38 -49.93
CA LEU A 84 5.05 -30.06 -49.31
C LEU A 84 3.88 -29.91 -48.32
N LEU A 85 4.26 -29.52 -47.10
CA LEU A 85 3.49 -28.97 -45.96
C LEU A 85 1.95 -28.95 -46.14
N SER A 86 1.26 -29.88 -45.46
CA SER A 86 -0.21 -29.89 -45.46
C SER A 86 -0.77 -28.63 -44.75
N PRO A 87 -1.77 -27.93 -45.32
CA PRO A 87 -2.33 -26.70 -44.77
C PRO A 87 -2.78 -26.81 -43.30
N GLY A 88 -3.31 -27.97 -42.89
CA GLY A 88 -3.76 -28.21 -41.51
C GLY A 88 -2.63 -28.24 -40.48
N LEU A 89 -1.42 -28.67 -40.87
CA LEU A 89 -0.25 -28.66 -39.99
C LEU A 89 0.31 -27.25 -39.83
N MET A 90 0.31 -26.43 -40.89
CA MET A 90 0.65 -25.00 -40.78
C MET A 90 -0.34 -24.24 -39.91
N ALA A 91 -1.64 -24.53 -40.05
CA ALA A 91 -2.67 -23.96 -39.17
C ALA A 91 -2.41 -24.33 -37.70
N ALA A 92 -2.14 -25.61 -37.41
CA ALA A 92 -1.85 -26.06 -36.06
C ALA A 92 -0.58 -25.40 -35.46
N THR A 93 0.50 -25.27 -36.23
CA THR A 93 1.71 -24.57 -35.76
C THR A 93 1.41 -23.10 -35.52
N ALA A 94 0.72 -22.42 -36.44
CA ALA A 94 0.35 -21.02 -36.29
C ALA A 94 -0.50 -20.79 -35.03
N THR A 95 -1.50 -21.64 -34.77
CA THR A 95 -2.34 -21.55 -33.55
C THR A 95 -1.53 -21.78 -32.28
N ALA A 96 -0.61 -22.75 -32.28
CA ALA A 96 0.26 -23.01 -31.13
C ALA A 96 1.24 -21.85 -30.86
N THR A 97 1.81 -21.23 -31.89
CA THR A 97 2.65 -20.03 -31.76
C THR A 97 1.84 -18.84 -31.25
N LEU A 98 0.60 -18.67 -31.73
CA LEU A 98 -0.30 -17.62 -31.28
C LEU A 98 -0.68 -17.79 -29.81
N LEU A 99 -0.96 -19.03 -29.39
CA LEU A 99 -1.22 -19.38 -27.98
C LEU A 99 -0.02 -19.08 -27.08
N LEU A 100 1.20 -19.38 -27.52
CA LEU A 100 2.42 -19.08 -26.76
C LEU A 100 2.70 -17.58 -26.67
N LEU A 101 2.53 -16.84 -27.77
CA LEU A 101 2.64 -15.38 -27.77
C LEU A 101 1.57 -14.75 -26.88
N TRP A 102 0.34 -15.27 -26.91
CA TRP A 102 -0.74 -14.85 -26.03
C TRP A 102 -0.40 -15.11 -24.57
N LEU A 103 0.06 -16.31 -24.22
CA LEU A 103 0.43 -16.68 -22.84
C LEU A 103 1.58 -15.81 -22.32
N GLY A 104 2.60 -15.58 -23.15
CA GLY A 104 3.73 -14.70 -22.82
C GLY A 104 3.30 -13.25 -22.61
N GLY A 105 2.50 -12.70 -23.52
CA GLY A 105 1.96 -11.34 -23.41
C GLY A 105 1.06 -11.16 -22.20
N SER A 106 0.20 -12.15 -21.92
CA SER A 106 -0.68 -12.19 -20.74
C SER A 106 0.12 -12.12 -19.45
N HIS A 107 1.19 -12.90 -19.36
CA HIS A 107 2.02 -12.99 -18.18
C HIS A 107 2.88 -11.73 -17.97
N TRP A 108 3.35 -11.12 -19.08
CA TRP A 108 4.05 -9.84 -19.03
C TRP A 108 3.13 -8.71 -18.54
N LEU A 109 1.90 -8.65 -19.04
CA LEU A 109 0.91 -7.66 -18.62
C LEU A 109 0.50 -7.84 -17.15
N ALA A 110 0.37 -9.08 -16.68
CA ALA A 110 0.13 -9.40 -15.28
C ALA A 110 1.29 -8.95 -14.38
N ARG A 111 2.55 -9.19 -14.79
CA ARG A 111 3.72 -8.71 -14.06
C ARG A 111 3.76 -7.18 -13.95
N ALA A 112 3.53 -6.48 -15.06
CA ALA A 112 3.52 -5.01 -15.05
C ALA A 112 2.45 -4.44 -14.12
N ALA A 113 1.26 -5.07 -14.06
CA ALA A 113 0.21 -4.68 -13.12
C ALA A 113 0.55 -5.00 -11.65
N LEU A 114 1.32 -6.07 -11.41
CA LEU A 114 1.76 -6.47 -10.06
C LEU A 114 2.91 -5.61 -9.54
N ASP A 115 3.85 -5.20 -10.39
CA ASP A 115 4.94 -4.29 -10.00
C ASP A 115 4.45 -2.88 -9.70
N ASP A 116 3.40 -2.42 -10.40
CA ASP A 116 2.70 -1.17 -10.12
C ASP A 116 1.97 -1.22 -8.76
N ALA A 117 1.31 -2.35 -8.45
CA ALA A 117 0.56 -2.55 -7.21
C ALA A 117 1.44 -2.76 -5.95
N ASP A 118 2.53 -3.53 -6.05
CA ASP A 118 3.44 -3.78 -4.91
C ASP A 118 4.45 -2.65 -4.68
N GLY A 119 4.90 -2.02 -5.76
CA GLY A 119 5.95 -1.01 -5.70
C GLY A 119 5.45 0.29 -5.08
N GLY A 120 4.36 0.86 -5.58
CA GLY A 120 3.93 2.22 -5.18
C GLY A 120 3.00 2.21 -3.98
N ALA A 121 1.80 1.65 -4.17
CA ALA A 121 0.65 1.87 -3.30
C ALA A 121 0.80 1.24 -1.91
N ALA A 122 1.21 -0.02 -1.81
CA ALA A 122 1.34 -0.71 -0.51
C ALA A 122 2.39 -0.03 0.41
N ARG A 123 3.51 0.41 -0.17
CA ARG A 123 4.55 1.15 0.54
C ARG A 123 4.10 2.58 0.90
N SER A 124 3.34 3.25 0.01
CA SER A 124 2.75 4.55 0.28
C SER A 124 1.79 4.50 1.48
N LEU A 125 0.84 3.55 1.45
CA LEU A 125 -0.11 3.30 2.55
C LEU A 125 0.60 2.96 3.87
N SER A 126 1.66 2.14 3.83
CA SER A 126 2.46 1.85 5.02
C SER A 126 3.10 3.11 5.61
N SER A 127 3.70 3.97 4.78
CA SER A 127 4.28 5.24 5.25
C SER A 127 3.23 6.19 5.83
N LEU A 128 2.05 6.30 5.19
CA LEU A 128 0.97 7.18 5.65
C LEU A 128 0.34 6.69 6.95
N ASN A 129 0.09 5.39 7.09
CA ASN A 129 -0.42 4.80 8.33
C ASN A 129 0.61 4.88 9.47
N GLY A 130 1.89 4.72 9.16
CA GLY A 130 2.98 4.97 10.09
C GLY A 130 2.98 6.42 10.58
N ALA A 131 2.88 7.38 9.66
CA ALA A 131 2.81 8.80 9.99
C ALA A 131 1.56 9.12 10.83
N TRP A 132 0.43 8.52 10.52
CA TRP A 132 -0.79 8.70 11.33
C TRP A 132 -0.61 8.17 12.75
N THR A 133 -0.02 6.99 12.89
CA THR A 133 0.29 6.41 14.20
C THR A 133 1.21 7.31 15.01
N GLU A 134 2.30 7.81 14.40
CA GLU A 134 3.24 8.70 15.10
C GLU A 134 2.62 10.06 15.43
N ALA A 135 1.75 10.61 14.58
CA ALA A 135 1.00 11.83 14.90
C ALA A 135 0.05 11.63 16.09
N LEU A 136 -0.66 10.50 16.16
CA LEU A 136 -1.54 10.17 17.28
C LEU A 136 -0.75 10.02 18.59
N ARG A 137 0.40 9.33 18.54
CA ARG A 137 1.26 9.17 19.71
C ARG A 137 1.90 10.50 20.15
N ALA A 138 2.33 11.33 19.21
CA ALA A 138 2.83 12.68 19.49
C ALA A 138 1.74 13.53 20.18
N ARG A 139 0.49 13.39 19.76
CA ARG A 139 -0.62 14.08 20.42
C ARG A 139 -0.85 13.56 21.83
N GLY A 140 -0.71 12.26 22.06
CA GLY A 140 -0.72 11.68 23.42
C GLY A 140 0.36 12.30 24.30
N ASP A 141 1.60 12.27 23.82
CA ASP A 141 2.78 12.77 24.52
C ASP A 141 2.65 14.26 24.88
N GLU A 142 2.20 15.10 23.94
CA GLU A 142 1.95 16.53 24.18
C GLU A 142 0.94 16.76 25.32
N ASN A 143 -0.14 16.00 25.35
CA ASN A 143 -1.14 16.11 26.42
C ASN A 143 -0.59 15.62 27.77
N ILE A 144 0.22 14.56 27.78
CA ILE A 144 0.85 14.08 29.00
C ILE A 144 1.87 15.08 29.54
N THR A 145 2.66 15.73 28.68
CA THR A 145 3.57 16.82 29.08
C THR A 145 2.82 17.93 29.83
N LEU A 146 1.67 18.37 29.30
CA LEU A 146 0.82 19.39 29.93
C LEU A 146 0.23 18.94 31.30
N VAL A 147 -0.06 17.64 31.44
CA VAL A 147 -0.57 17.04 32.69
C VAL A 147 0.55 16.86 33.71
N ALA A 148 1.74 16.48 33.26
CA ALA A 148 2.92 16.29 34.09
C ALA A 148 3.48 17.61 34.62
N ARG A 149 3.17 18.75 33.98
CA ARG A 149 3.58 20.10 34.41
C ARG A 149 5.09 20.22 34.63
N GLY A 150 5.87 19.63 33.74
CA GLY A 150 7.33 19.59 33.83
C GLY A 150 7.89 18.71 34.96
N ALA A 151 7.09 17.87 35.61
CA ALA A 151 7.59 16.91 36.61
C ALA A 151 8.46 15.79 35.99
N ASP A 152 8.30 15.53 34.70
CA ASP A 152 9.05 14.56 33.91
C ASP A 152 9.17 15.07 32.46
N ASN A 153 10.33 14.86 31.84
CA ASN A 153 10.63 15.27 30.47
C ASN A 153 10.48 14.12 29.46
N ALA A 154 10.22 12.88 29.91
CA ALA A 154 10.12 11.73 29.01
C ALA A 154 9.09 11.92 27.88
N SER A 155 7.92 12.49 28.19
CA SER A 155 6.89 12.78 27.17
C SER A 155 7.28 13.92 26.24
N GLU A 156 8.01 14.93 26.71
CA GLU A 156 8.56 15.98 25.85
C GLU A 156 9.59 15.40 24.88
N GLU A 157 10.54 14.61 25.37
CA GLU A 157 11.57 13.96 24.55
C GLU A 157 10.93 13.03 23.50
N SER A 158 9.93 12.24 23.91
CA SER A 158 9.16 11.40 22.99
C SER A 158 8.41 12.22 21.94
N PHE A 159 7.78 13.33 22.32
CA PHE A 159 7.10 14.22 21.39
C PHE A 159 8.04 14.73 20.28
N GLN A 160 9.23 15.21 20.67
CA GLN A 160 10.23 15.68 19.71
C GLN A 160 10.74 14.56 18.79
N ALA A 161 11.02 13.37 19.34
CA ALA A 161 11.44 12.22 18.55
C ALA A 161 10.40 11.78 17.52
N ARG A 162 9.11 11.90 17.84
CA ARG A 162 8.02 11.60 16.90
C ARG A 162 7.88 12.66 15.81
N LEU A 163 8.05 13.93 16.13
CA LEU A 163 8.11 14.98 15.11
C LEU A 163 9.27 14.75 14.15
N GLU A 164 10.45 14.38 14.65
CA GLU A 164 11.59 14.00 13.82
C GLU A 164 11.27 12.78 12.93
N THR A 165 10.55 11.79 13.45
CA THR A 165 10.10 10.63 12.66
C THR A 165 9.10 11.04 11.56
N LEU A 166 8.22 12.01 11.84
CA LEU A 166 7.19 12.48 10.90
C LEU A 166 7.76 13.30 9.74
N ILE A 167 8.56 14.31 10.05
CA ILE A 167 9.02 15.32 9.07
C ILE A 167 10.54 15.37 8.89
N GLY A 168 11.30 14.49 9.56
CA GLY A 168 12.76 14.50 9.56
C GLY A 168 13.36 15.60 10.45
N PRO A 169 14.69 15.58 10.63
CA PRO A 169 15.41 16.56 11.43
C PRO A 169 15.59 17.92 10.73
N ASP A 170 15.39 17.97 9.40
CA ASP A 170 15.61 19.17 8.60
C ASP A 170 14.29 19.97 8.45
N PRO A 171 14.20 21.17 9.03
CA PRO A 171 13.01 22.01 8.92
C PRO A 171 12.82 22.60 7.51
N GLU A 172 13.85 22.65 6.67
CA GLU A 172 13.75 23.19 5.30
C GLU A 172 13.36 22.10 4.29
N SER A 173 13.91 20.89 4.43
CA SER A 173 13.61 19.75 3.56
C SER A 173 12.86 18.66 4.33
N PRO A 174 11.52 18.58 4.22
CA PRO A 174 10.74 17.61 4.99
C PRO A 174 11.10 16.19 4.56
N GLY A 175 11.72 15.46 5.48
CA GLY A 175 12.04 14.04 5.38
C GLY A 175 11.07 13.22 6.22
N GLY A 176 11.57 12.15 6.84
CA GLY A 176 10.75 11.27 7.68
C GLY A 176 9.64 10.59 6.88
N LEU A 177 8.62 10.09 7.58
CA LEU A 177 7.53 9.35 6.96
C LEU A 177 6.71 10.19 5.97
N LEU A 178 6.50 11.48 6.25
CA LEU A 178 5.74 12.37 5.37
C LEU A 178 6.54 12.79 4.13
N GLY A 179 7.84 13.03 4.26
CA GLY A 179 8.72 13.29 3.12
C GLY A 179 8.83 12.07 2.21
N ASP A 180 8.93 10.89 2.79
CA ASP A 180 8.90 9.61 2.08
C ASP A 180 7.58 9.39 1.31
N ALA A 181 6.45 9.71 1.94
CA ALA A 181 5.14 9.64 1.30
C ALA A 181 5.04 10.67 0.15
N ALA A 182 5.50 11.91 0.36
CA ALA A 182 5.48 12.95 -0.66
C ALA A 182 6.31 12.57 -1.89
N ALA A 183 7.50 11.99 -1.68
CA ALA A 183 8.35 11.52 -2.77
C ALA A 183 7.71 10.40 -3.60
N ARG A 184 6.86 9.57 -2.98
CA ARG A 184 6.13 8.48 -3.65
C ARG A 184 4.89 8.97 -4.39
N ALA A 185 4.22 10.00 -3.86
CA ALA A 185 3.08 10.65 -4.49
C ALA A 185 3.48 11.60 -5.64
N ALA A 186 4.79 11.79 -5.89
CA ALA A 186 5.28 12.72 -6.90
C ALA A 186 4.68 12.43 -8.30
N GLY A 187 3.98 13.42 -8.84
CA GLY A 187 3.29 13.32 -10.14
C GLY A 187 1.80 12.96 -10.04
N ASP A 188 1.29 12.64 -8.85
CA ASP A 188 -0.13 12.54 -8.53
C ASP A 188 -0.53 13.74 -7.65
N SER A 189 -1.03 14.81 -8.27
CA SER A 189 -1.36 16.06 -7.55
C SER A 189 -2.42 15.87 -6.48
N ASP A 190 -3.33 14.93 -6.68
CA ASP A 190 -4.46 14.68 -5.76
C ASP A 190 -3.98 13.90 -4.54
N GLY A 191 -2.97 13.03 -4.70
CA GLY A 191 -2.27 12.36 -3.59
C GLY A 191 -1.24 13.24 -2.88
N GLU A 192 -0.52 14.08 -3.61
CA GLU A 192 0.54 14.94 -3.06
C GLU A 192 -0.02 16.09 -2.20
N ALA A 193 -1.10 16.72 -2.64
CA ALA A 193 -1.69 17.88 -1.94
C ALA A 193 -2.07 17.63 -0.46
N PRO A 194 -2.75 16.53 -0.07
CA PRO A 194 -3.00 16.24 1.34
C PRO A 194 -1.72 15.96 2.12
N ILE A 195 -0.70 15.32 1.53
CA ILE A 195 0.57 15.06 2.20
C ILE A 195 1.31 16.37 2.51
N GLN A 196 1.35 17.31 1.57
CA GLN A 196 1.96 18.62 1.79
C GLN A 196 1.24 19.41 2.89
N ARG A 197 -0.10 19.38 2.91
CA ARG A 197 -0.88 19.98 4.01
C ARG A 197 -0.57 19.34 5.37
N ALA A 198 -0.35 18.03 5.42
CA ALA A 198 0.06 17.35 6.64
C ALA A 198 1.45 17.79 7.10
N ILE A 199 2.41 17.95 6.19
CA ILE A 199 3.76 18.45 6.48
C ILE A 199 3.70 19.87 7.06
N GLU A 200 2.99 20.78 6.39
CA GLU A 200 2.82 22.17 6.83
C GLU A 200 2.15 22.24 8.20
N ALA A 201 1.07 21.48 8.40
CA ALA A 201 0.37 21.44 9.69
C ALA A 201 1.24 20.85 10.80
N THR A 202 2.10 19.86 10.51
CA THR A 202 3.03 19.29 11.49
C THR A 202 4.10 20.30 11.91
N ARG A 203 4.64 21.08 10.96
CA ARG A 203 5.60 22.15 11.27
C ARG A 203 4.99 23.25 12.14
N GLU A 204 3.78 23.68 11.78
CA GLU A 204 3.04 24.68 12.56
C GLU A 204 2.65 24.14 13.94
N TRP A 205 2.31 22.85 14.04
CA TRP A 205 2.09 22.17 15.31
C TRP A 205 3.34 22.23 16.19
N ALA A 206 4.51 21.84 15.66
CA ALA A 206 5.78 21.88 16.38
C ALA A 206 6.12 23.29 16.88
N ALA A 207 5.95 24.31 16.05
CA ALA A 207 6.18 25.71 16.42
C ALA A 207 5.23 26.18 17.55
N ARG A 208 3.93 25.86 17.44
CA ARG A 208 2.94 26.21 18.48
C ARG A 208 3.17 25.46 19.78
N HIS A 209 3.63 24.20 19.70
CA HIS A 209 4.00 23.41 20.86
C HIS A 209 5.16 24.07 21.62
N ALA A 210 6.24 24.43 20.91
CA ALA A 210 7.39 25.12 21.50
C ALA A 210 6.97 26.43 22.20
N ALA A 211 6.12 27.24 21.56
CA ALA A 211 5.57 28.46 22.19
C ALA A 211 4.72 28.16 23.44
N GLY A 212 3.96 27.06 23.44
CA GLY A 212 3.23 26.59 24.61
C GLY A 212 4.16 26.17 25.76
N ARG A 213 5.26 25.49 25.45
CA ARG A 213 6.28 25.08 26.43
C ARG A 213 7.00 26.27 27.04
N GLU A 214 7.32 27.30 26.26
CA GLU A 214 7.90 28.55 26.78
C GLU A 214 6.98 29.20 27.82
N ARG A 215 5.67 29.24 27.56
CA ARG A 215 4.68 29.76 28.53
C ARG A 215 4.63 28.91 29.79
N GLU A 216 4.60 27.59 29.64
CA GLU A 216 4.57 26.66 30.78
C GLU A 216 5.80 26.83 31.67
N LEU A 217 7.01 26.90 31.07
CA LEU A 217 8.27 27.10 31.78
C LEU A 217 8.38 28.49 32.42
N ALA A 218 7.73 29.50 31.85
CA ALA A 218 7.59 30.83 32.45
C ALA A 218 6.56 30.91 33.59
N GLY A 219 5.83 29.83 33.86
CA GLY A 219 4.80 29.75 34.90
C GLY A 219 3.40 30.17 34.45
N ASP A 220 3.20 30.53 33.18
CA ASP A 220 1.89 30.82 32.59
C ASP A 220 1.20 29.52 32.15
N TYR A 221 0.75 28.75 33.13
CA TYR A 221 0.10 27.46 32.88
C TYR A 221 -1.23 27.61 32.13
N ASP A 222 -2.05 28.60 32.49
CA ASP A 222 -3.34 28.81 31.85
C ASP A 222 -3.17 29.20 30.37
N GLY A 223 -2.16 30.03 30.06
CA GLY A 223 -1.80 30.36 28.68
C GLY A 223 -1.20 29.19 27.90
N ALA A 224 -0.49 28.26 28.56
CA ALA A 224 0.00 27.02 27.94
C ALA A 224 -1.15 26.04 27.65
N VAL A 225 -2.10 25.89 28.59
CA VAL A 225 -3.31 25.07 28.41
C VAL A 225 -4.12 25.58 27.24
N GLU A 226 -4.42 26.89 27.19
CA GLU A 226 -5.16 27.47 26.05
C GLU A 226 -4.42 27.26 24.72
N GLN A 227 -3.09 27.35 24.72
CA GLN A 227 -2.27 27.10 23.53
C GLN A 227 -2.37 25.63 23.06
N VAL A 228 -2.52 24.65 23.96
CA VAL A 228 -2.50 23.22 23.62
C VAL A 228 -3.88 22.62 23.35
N ILE A 229 -4.89 22.99 24.14
CA ILE A 229 -6.24 22.41 24.06
C ILE A 229 -7.32 23.39 23.58
N GLY A 230 -6.97 24.67 23.40
CA GLY A 230 -7.90 25.72 23.01
C GLY A 230 -8.44 25.59 21.59
N GLY A 231 -9.14 26.63 21.15
CA GLY A 231 -9.80 26.68 19.84
C GLY A 231 -8.84 27.07 18.71
N ARG A 232 -9.13 28.20 18.06
CA ARG A 232 -8.30 28.75 16.97
C ARG A 232 -6.92 29.16 17.50
N GLY A 233 -5.88 28.85 16.73
CA GLY A 233 -4.49 29.18 17.08
C GLY A 233 -3.82 28.16 18.00
N SER A 234 -4.52 27.07 18.37
CA SER A 234 -3.99 26.04 19.26
C SER A 234 -3.16 24.98 18.53
N THR A 235 -2.47 24.14 19.30
CA THR A 235 -1.83 22.92 18.78
C THR A 235 -2.85 21.87 18.38
N ARG A 236 -3.97 21.77 19.10
CA ARG A 236 -5.12 20.92 18.75
C ARG A 236 -5.60 21.17 17.32
N GLU A 237 -5.75 22.43 16.93
CA GLU A 237 -6.19 22.78 15.57
C GLU A 237 -5.21 22.24 14.52
N MET A 238 -3.90 22.30 14.78
CA MET A 238 -2.90 21.80 13.83
C MET A 238 -2.89 20.28 13.79
N PHE A 239 -3.02 19.61 14.93
CA PHE A 239 -3.20 18.16 14.98
C PHE A 239 -4.45 17.72 14.20
N ASP A 240 -5.58 18.40 14.35
CA ASP A 240 -6.81 18.07 13.62
C ASP A 240 -6.61 18.22 12.10
N ARG A 241 -5.81 19.21 11.66
CA ARG A 241 -5.41 19.36 10.25
C ARG A 241 -4.48 18.25 9.78
N VAL A 242 -3.49 17.83 10.58
CA VAL A 242 -2.63 16.67 10.27
C VAL A 242 -3.50 15.42 10.11
N ASN A 243 -4.38 15.14 11.07
CA ASN A 243 -5.25 13.98 11.07
C ASN A 243 -6.18 13.95 9.85
N THR A 244 -6.80 15.09 9.52
CA THR A 244 -7.69 15.19 8.35
C THR A 244 -6.93 15.01 7.05
N SER A 245 -5.74 15.61 6.94
CA SER A 245 -4.92 15.53 5.73
C SER A 245 -4.38 14.11 5.50
N LEU A 246 -3.98 13.42 6.57
CA LEU A 246 -3.58 12.00 6.49
C LEU A 246 -4.73 11.09 6.13
N ALA A 247 -5.94 11.33 6.66
CA ALA A 247 -7.13 10.58 6.28
C ALA A 247 -7.45 10.76 4.78
N GLU A 248 -7.35 11.98 4.26
CA GLU A 248 -7.53 12.27 2.83
C GLU A 248 -6.47 11.57 1.96
N ALA A 249 -5.19 11.61 2.35
CA ALA A 249 -4.12 10.93 1.63
C ALA A 249 -4.30 9.40 1.61
N VAL A 250 -4.64 8.80 2.75
CA VAL A 250 -4.89 7.35 2.86
C VAL A 250 -6.10 6.95 2.01
N ALA A 251 -7.19 7.72 2.03
CA ALA A 251 -8.36 7.44 1.21
C ALA A 251 -8.02 7.46 -0.29
N HIS A 252 -7.25 8.45 -0.74
CA HIS A 252 -6.81 8.55 -2.14
C HIS A 252 -5.98 7.34 -2.57
N GLU A 253 -4.99 6.95 -1.77
CA GLU A 253 -4.14 5.78 -2.05
C GLU A 253 -4.94 4.46 -2.05
N GLN A 254 -5.94 4.33 -1.16
CA GLN A 254 -6.86 3.18 -1.18
C GLN A 254 -7.70 3.13 -2.45
N GLU A 255 -8.25 4.26 -2.91
CA GLU A 255 -9.00 4.32 -4.16
C GLU A 255 -8.14 3.94 -5.37
N GLN A 256 -6.89 4.41 -5.40
CA GLN A 256 -5.92 4.07 -6.45
C GLN A 256 -5.58 2.57 -6.44
N PHE A 257 -5.36 2.01 -5.26
CA PHE A 257 -5.12 0.57 -5.07
C PHE A 257 -6.30 -0.27 -5.53
N GLU A 258 -7.53 0.07 -5.12
CA GLU A 258 -8.72 -0.64 -5.57
C GLU A 258 -8.94 -0.51 -7.08
N ALA A 259 -8.70 0.68 -7.65
CA ALA A 259 -8.81 0.90 -9.08
C ALA A 259 -7.78 0.08 -9.85
N ALA A 260 -6.54 -0.02 -9.36
CA ALA A 260 -5.52 -0.89 -9.91
C ALA A 260 -5.96 -2.37 -9.85
N GLY A 261 -6.52 -2.81 -8.72
CA GLY A 261 -7.09 -4.15 -8.54
C GLY A 261 -8.23 -4.45 -9.52
N ARG A 262 -9.18 -3.52 -9.69
CA ARG A 262 -10.29 -3.64 -10.67
C ARG A 262 -9.78 -3.71 -12.11
N ARG A 263 -8.80 -2.86 -12.47
CA ARG A 263 -8.17 -2.87 -13.81
C ARG A 263 -7.46 -4.20 -14.05
N ALA A 264 -6.71 -4.71 -13.07
CA ALA A 264 -6.06 -6.02 -13.15
C ALA A 264 -7.08 -7.15 -13.36
N ARG A 265 -8.17 -7.16 -12.57
CA ARG A 265 -9.28 -8.11 -12.71
C ARG A 265 -9.89 -8.08 -14.11
N SER A 266 -10.25 -6.89 -14.61
CA SER A 266 -10.86 -6.73 -15.93
C SER A 266 -9.97 -7.20 -17.08
N ARG A 267 -8.65 -6.97 -16.97
CA ARG A 267 -7.67 -7.47 -17.96
C ARG A 267 -7.57 -8.99 -17.92
N LEU A 268 -7.62 -9.61 -16.74
CA LEU A 268 -7.60 -11.06 -16.58
C LEU A 268 -8.87 -11.73 -17.13
N ASP A 269 -10.05 -11.10 -17.01
CA ASP A 269 -11.28 -11.63 -17.62
C ASP A 269 -11.16 -11.67 -19.16
N GLY A 270 -10.58 -10.63 -19.77
CA GLY A 270 -10.29 -10.61 -21.20
C GLY A 270 -9.31 -11.72 -21.63
N LEU A 271 -8.34 -12.04 -20.78
CA LEU A 271 -7.37 -13.11 -21.01
C LEU A 271 -8.02 -14.51 -20.95
N ALA A 272 -8.93 -14.74 -20.01
CA ALA A 272 -9.68 -15.99 -19.90
C ALA A 272 -10.56 -16.24 -21.15
N VAL A 273 -11.27 -15.21 -21.62
CA VAL A 273 -12.09 -15.29 -22.84
C VAL A 273 -11.22 -15.55 -24.08
N GLY A 274 -10.07 -14.87 -24.18
CA GLY A 274 -9.11 -15.08 -25.27
C GLY A 274 -8.52 -16.50 -25.27
N ALA A 275 -8.17 -17.04 -24.11
CA ALA A 275 -7.65 -18.40 -23.97
C ALA A 275 -8.70 -19.46 -24.36
N VAL A 276 -9.96 -19.28 -23.94
CA VAL A 276 -11.08 -20.16 -24.33
C VAL A 276 -11.31 -20.09 -25.85
N GLY A 277 -11.30 -18.89 -26.44
CA GLY A 277 -11.46 -18.70 -27.88
C GLY A 277 -10.34 -19.34 -28.70
N LEU A 278 -9.08 -19.14 -28.30
CA LEU A 278 -7.92 -19.74 -28.96
C LEU A 278 -7.88 -21.26 -28.78
N GLY A 279 -8.28 -21.77 -27.62
CA GLY A 279 -8.44 -23.20 -27.36
C GLY A 279 -9.50 -23.82 -28.28
N ALA A 280 -10.66 -23.17 -28.43
CA ALA A 280 -11.72 -23.61 -29.33
C ALA A 280 -11.27 -23.62 -30.80
N LEU A 281 -10.53 -22.59 -31.24
CA LEU A 281 -9.95 -22.55 -32.60
C LEU A 281 -8.91 -23.65 -32.83
N GLY A 282 -8.08 -23.97 -31.84
CA GLY A 282 -7.11 -25.07 -31.92
C GLY A 282 -7.77 -26.44 -32.06
N VAL A 283 -8.85 -26.69 -31.30
CA VAL A 283 -9.66 -27.93 -31.42
C VAL A 283 -10.36 -28.01 -32.77
N ALA A 284 -10.94 -26.91 -33.25
CA ALA A 284 -11.61 -26.88 -34.55
C ALA A 284 -10.63 -27.12 -35.72
N GLY A 285 -9.44 -26.50 -35.68
CA GLY A 285 -8.41 -26.65 -36.71
C GLY A 285 -7.85 -28.07 -36.80
N THR A 286 -7.63 -28.72 -35.65
CA THR A 286 -7.19 -30.12 -35.60
C THR A 286 -8.28 -31.08 -36.10
N ALA A 287 -9.53 -30.89 -35.70
CA ALA A 287 -10.66 -31.70 -36.15
C ALA A 287 -10.89 -31.60 -37.68
N LEU A 288 -10.85 -30.39 -38.25
CA LEU A 288 -10.99 -30.18 -39.70
C LEU A 288 -9.82 -30.75 -40.50
N GLY A 289 -8.59 -30.66 -39.97
CA GLY A 289 -7.39 -31.23 -40.60
C GLY A 289 -7.39 -32.75 -40.65
N ILE A 290 -7.89 -33.41 -39.60
CA ILE A 290 -8.05 -34.88 -39.54
C ILE A 290 -9.23 -35.31 -40.42
N GLY A 291 -10.35 -34.57 -40.39
CA GLY A 291 -11.57 -34.87 -41.14
C GLY A 291 -11.38 -34.88 -42.66
N ARG A 292 -10.64 -33.90 -43.22
CA ARG A 292 -10.34 -33.88 -44.68
C ARG A 292 -9.50 -35.06 -45.15
N ARG A 293 -8.68 -35.66 -44.29
CA ARG A 293 -7.89 -36.85 -44.63
C ARG A 293 -8.72 -38.13 -44.63
N LEU A 294 -9.76 -38.23 -43.80
CA LEU A 294 -10.66 -39.38 -43.79
C LEU A 294 -11.62 -39.39 -45.00
N SER A 295 -11.93 -38.23 -45.58
CA SER A 295 -12.76 -38.13 -46.78
C SER A 295 -12.04 -38.47 -48.08
N GLU A 296 -10.69 -38.48 -48.10
CA GLU A 296 -9.91 -38.84 -49.29
C GLU A 296 -9.74 -40.37 -49.49
N TYR A 297 -10.16 -41.19 -48.51
CA TYR A 297 -10.10 -42.66 -48.57
C TYR A 297 -11.47 -43.33 -48.77
N ARG A 298 -12.47 -42.58 -49.24
CA ARG A 298 -13.75 -43.10 -49.74
C ARG A 298 -13.85 -42.85 -51.23
#